data_AF-A0A1S2PVF3-F1
#
_entry.id   AF-A0A1S2PVF3-F1
#
_cell.length_a   1.000
_cell.length_b   1.000
_cell.length_c   1.000
_cell.angle_alpha   90.00
_cell.angle_beta   90.00
_cell.angle_gamma   90.00
#
_symmetry.space_group_name_H-M   'P 1'
#
loop_
_entity.id
_entity.type
_entity.pdbx_description
1 polymer ?
#
loop_
_entity_poly.entity_id
_entity_poly.type
_entity_poly.pdbx_seq_one_letter_code
_entity_poly.pdbx_strand_id
1 'polypeptide(L)'
;MTPGIPNQLDDLARRREDLFAELRRIRKAHCLAVLDHITAKVRRVCPQAAYIEFAYQGETRDVGLRGVLGEQGSPLGGLPWLWESGDEEHALAELAVEIEADVQTSLEPYDSPAWATVRRNAASEGNGWLIELPPSDRVARIAQLVRATHPEAGAVVVDRRHAGGRVIEVIEGAAGVIGRCTRPRWTREGDYALTRWVAQIFAIPVLAERHLRPVPGGYAHPYGSSVTTLVRLLPLPLPPIT
;
A
#
# COMPACT_ATOMS: atom_id res chain seq x y z
N MET A 1 29.28 -12.78 -44.89
CA MET A 1 28.57 -12.00 -43.84
C MET A 1 28.82 -12.69 -42.53
N THR A 2 29.71 -12.14 -41.70
CA THR A 2 30.03 -12.69 -40.39
C THR A 2 28.96 -12.23 -39.42
N PRO A 3 28.28 -13.13 -38.67
CA PRO A 3 27.32 -12.72 -37.66
C PRO A 3 28.06 -11.86 -36.62
N GLY A 4 27.52 -10.67 -36.34
CA GLY A 4 28.10 -9.73 -35.39
C GLY A 4 28.31 -10.41 -34.04
N ILE A 5 29.51 -10.31 -33.50
CA ILE A 5 29.83 -10.76 -32.14
C ILE A 5 28.83 -10.05 -31.20
N PRO A 6 27.99 -10.77 -30.45
CA PRO A 6 27.12 -10.16 -29.45
C PRO A 6 27.98 -9.28 -28.54
N ASN A 7 27.64 -8.00 -28.42
CA ASN A 7 28.41 -7.07 -27.60
C ASN A 7 28.24 -7.47 -26.13
N GLN A 8 29.16 -8.27 -25.62
CA GLN A 8 29.12 -8.83 -24.26
C GLN A 8 28.96 -7.74 -23.19
N LEU A 9 29.43 -6.52 -23.47
CA LEU A 9 29.25 -5.36 -22.59
C LEU A 9 27.79 -4.90 -22.50
N ASP A 10 27.05 -4.90 -23.61
CA ASP A 10 25.62 -4.53 -23.61
C ASP A 10 24.78 -5.58 -22.88
N ASP A 11 25.13 -6.86 -23.03
CA ASP A 11 24.46 -7.96 -22.32
C ASP A 11 24.73 -7.91 -20.81
N LEU A 12 25.97 -7.62 -20.39
CA LEU A 12 26.32 -7.44 -18.99
C LEU A 12 25.67 -6.19 -18.38
N ALA A 13 25.63 -5.08 -19.11
CA ALA A 13 24.95 -3.86 -18.68
C ALA A 13 23.46 -4.11 -18.43
N ARG A 14 22.80 -4.80 -19.37
CA ARG A 14 21.38 -5.19 -19.25
C ARG A 14 21.12 -6.09 -18.05
N ARG A 15 21.94 -7.14 -17.87
CA ARG A 15 21.84 -8.03 -16.70
C ARG A 15 22.03 -7.29 -15.38
N ARG A 16 22.95 -6.33 -15.33
CA ARG A 16 23.16 -5.47 -14.16
C ARG A 16 21.91 -4.65 -13.84
N GLU A 17 21.29 -4.05 -14.85
CA GLU A 17 20.05 -3.28 -14.70
C GLU A 17 18.90 -4.17 -14.20
N ASP A 18 18.74 -5.37 -14.79
CA ASP A 18 17.72 -6.34 -14.39
C ASP A 18 17.90 -6.78 -12.93
N LEU A 19 19.13 -7.09 -12.52
CA LEU A 19 19.44 -7.46 -11.13
C LEU A 19 19.19 -6.31 -10.14
N PHE A 20 19.52 -5.07 -10.52
CA PHE A 20 19.20 -3.91 -9.68
C PHE A 20 17.70 -3.67 -9.57
N ALA A 21 16.95 -3.85 -10.65
CA ALA A 21 15.49 -3.74 -10.63
C ALA A 21 14.87 -4.82 -9.74
N GLU A 22 15.38 -6.06 -9.81
CA GLU A 22 14.91 -7.15 -8.97
C GLU A 22 15.26 -6.94 -7.49
N LEU A 23 16.49 -6.53 -7.18
CA LEU A 23 16.89 -6.19 -5.82
C LEU A 23 16.00 -5.09 -5.22
N ARG A 24 15.68 -4.04 -6.00
CA ARG A 24 14.76 -2.99 -5.55
C ARG A 24 13.36 -3.56 -5.29
N ARG A 25 12.85 -4.42 -6.16
CA ARG A 25 11.54 -5.08 -5.97
C ARG A 25 11.51 -5.90 -4.68
N ILE A 26 12.53 -6.73 -4.45
CA ILE A 26 12.66 -7.55 -3.24
C ILE A 26 12.72 -6.68 -1.99
N ARG A 27 13.53 -5.61 -1.99
CA ARG A 27 13.61 -4.69 -0.86
C ARG A 27 12.27 -4.03 -0.55
N LYS A 28 11.51 -3.59 -1.56
CA LYS A 28 10.17 -3.02 -1.37
C LYS A 28 9.19 -4.02 -0.78
N ALA A 29 9.22 -5.26 -1.25
CA ALA A 29 8.40 -6.34 -0.69
C ALA A 29 8.79 -6.62 0.77
N HIS A 30 10.07 -6.66 1.08
CA HIS A 30 10.60 -6.86 2.43
C HIS A 30 10.12 -5.78 3.40
N CYS A 31 10.23 -4.49 3.04
CA CYS A 31 9.75 -3.40 3.90
C CYS A 31 8.25 -3.50 4.20
N LEU A 32 7.44 -3.91 3.23
CA LEU A 32 6.01 -4.13 3.46
C LEU A 32 5.73 -5.38 4.30
N ALA A 33 6.52 -6.44 4.15
CA ALA A 33 6.40 -7.64 4.97
C ALA A 33 6.75 -7.36 6.43
N VAL A 34 7.77 -6.55 6.70
CA VAL A 34 8.10 -6.07 8.05
C VAL A 34 6.94 -5.26 8.63
N LEU A 35 6.34 -4.35 7.84
CA LEU A 35 5.18 -3.58 8.25
C LEU A 35 3.96 -4.48 8.57
N ASP A 36 3.74 -5.53 7.78
CA ASP A 36 2.67 -6.52 8.03
C ASP A 36 2.92 -7.33 9.31
N HIS A 37 4.16 -7.73 9.53
CA HIS A 37 4.59 -8.47 10.70
C HIS A 37 4.39 -7.64 11.97
N ILE A 38 4.86 -6.40 12.00
CA ILE A 38 4.69 -5.55 13.18
C ILE A 38 3.22 -5.20 13.42
N THR A 39 2.44 -5.04 12.36
CA THR A 39 1.00 -4.85 12.45
C THR A 39 0.32 -6.04 13.12
N ALA A 40 0.68 -7.26 12.72
CA ALA A 40 0.13 -8.47 13.33
C ALA A 40 0.50 -8.58 14.81
N LYS A 41 1.75 -8.25 15.17
CA LYS A 41 2.22 -8.24 16.56
C LYS A 41 1.47 -7.23 17.42
N VAL A 42 1.40 -5.98 16.96
CA VAL A 42 0.68 -4.91 17.67
C VAL A 42 -0.79 -5.27 17.83
N ARG A 43 -1.47 -5.73 16.76
CA ARG A 43 -2.89 -6.11 16.83
C ARG A 43 -3.17 -7.37 17.64
N ARG A 44 -2.18 -8.22 17.89
CA ARG A 44 -2.32 -9.35 18.82
C ARG A 44 -2.54 -8.85 20.26
N VAL A 45 -1.94 -7.72 20.61
CA VAL A 45 -2.05 -7.12 21.95
C VAL A 45 -3.18 -6.08 22.00
N CYS A 46 -3.28 -5.24 20.96
CA CYS A 46 -4.29 -4.19 20.83
C CYS A 46 -5.06 -4.37 19.51
N PRO A 47 -6.12 -5.20 19.46
CA PRO A 47 -6.87 -5.47 18.23
C PRO A 47 -7.40 -4.22 17.51
N GLN A 48 -7.68 -3.16 18.26
CA GLN A 48 -8.17 -1.87 17.80
C GLN A 48 -7.06 -0.91 17.30
N ALA A 49 -5.79 -1.36 17.25
CA ALA A 49 -4.68 -0.56 16.78
C ALA A 49 -4.77 -0.26 15.28
N ALA A 50 -4.62 1.03 14.96
CA ALA A 50 -4.71 1.56 13.60
C ALA A 50 -3.46 2.30 13.15
N TYR A 51 -2.74 2.95 14.08
CA TYR A 51 -1.54 3.72 13.77
C TYR A 51 -0.44 3.48 14.79
N ILE A 52 0.80 3.59 14.34
CA ILE A 52 1.96 3.80 15.23
C ILE A 52 2.37 5.27 15.09
N GLU A 53 2.51 5.96 16.23
CA GLU A 53 3.10 7.30 16.25
C GLU A 53 4.61 7.21 16.50
N PHE A 54 5.37 7.98 15.72
CA PHE A 54 6.81 8.09 15.85
C PHE A 54 7.29 9.51 15.54
N ALA A 55 8.44 9.88 16.10
CA ALA A 55 9.23 11.00 15.64
C ALA A 55 10.17 10.53 14.51
N TYR A 56 10.33 11.34 13.47
CA TYR A 56 11.26 11.04 12.37
C TYR A 56 12.26 12.17 12.19
N GLN A 57 13.52 11.90 12.49
CA GLN A 57 14.59 12.89 12.34
C GLN A 57 15.10 12.87 10.90
N GLY A 58 14.74 13.85 10.08
CA GLY A 58 15.05 13.82 8.64
C GLY A 58 16.55 13.75 8.29
N GLU A 59 17.42 14.25 9.17
CA GLU A 59 18.87 14.27 8.97
C GLU A 59 19.52 12.91 9.22
N THR A 60 19.25 12.30 10.39
CA THR A 60 19.79 10.98 10.76
C THR A 60 18.96 9.81 10.24
N ARG A 61 17.70 10.10 9.88
CA ARG A 61 16.63 9.14 9.54
C ARG A 61 16.25 8.21 10.67
N ASP A 62 16.52 8.63 11.90
CA ASP A 62 16.14 7.84 13.07
C ASP A 62 14.65 8.00 13.36
N VAL A 63 14.02 6.87 13.61
CA VAL A 63 12.66 6.74 14.14
C VAL A 63 12.77 6.68 15.66
N GLY A 64 12.02 7.55 16.35
CA GLY A 64 11.80 7.45 17.79
C GLY A 64 10.36 7.09 18.07
N LEU A 65 10.10 5.91 18.64
CA LEU A 65 8.74 5.44 18.91
C LEU A 65 8.06 6.28 19.99
N ARG A 66 6.82 6.72 19.71
CA ARG A 66 5.98 7.44 20.68
C ARG A 66 4.84 6.60 21.21
N GLY A 67 4.32 5.67 20.42
CA GLY A 67 3.32 4.71 20.89
C GLY A 67 2.37 4.25 19.80
N VAL A 68 1.24 3.70 20.22
CA VAL A 68 0.22 3.09 19.36
C VAL A 68 -1.13 3.75 19.59
N LEU A 69 -1.81 4.06 18.48
CA LEU A 69 -3.09 4.77 18.45
C LEU A 69 -4.17 3.90 17.80
N GLY A 70 -5.40 4.08 18.28
CA GLY A 70 -6.59 3.40 17.74
C GLY A 70 -7.22 4.14 16.57
N GLU A 71 -8.31 3.57 16.06
CA GLU A 71 -9.15 4.25 15.07
C GLU A 71 -9.89 5.45 15.67
N GLN A 72 -10.18 6.44 14.81
CA GLN A 72 -10.95 7.60 15.20
C GLN A 72 -12.43 7.20 15.38
N GLY A 73 -12.89 7.11 16.62
CA GLY A 73 -14.29 6.73 16.91
C GLY A 73 -15.33 7.82 16.61
N SER A 74 -14.90 9.07 16.41
CA SER A 74 -15.77 10.21 16.08
C SER A 74 -15.04 11.20 15.18
N PRO A 75 -15.71 11.80 14.18
CA PRO A 75 -15.11 12.82 13.30
C PRO A 75 -14.52 14.03 14.05
N LEU A 76 -15.01 14.29 15.27
CA LEU A 76 -14.61 15.42 16.11
C LEU A 76 -13.58 15.04 17.19
N GLY A 77 -13.33 13.75 17.40
CA GLY A 77 -12.39 13.26 18.43
C GLY A 77 -10.98 13.05 17.87
N GLY A 78 -9.97 13.13 18.73
CA GLY A 78 -8.61 12.71 18.39
C GLY A 78 -8.50 11.18 18.22
N LEU A 79 -7.36 10.72 17.71
CA LEU A 79 -7.03 9.30 17.74
C LEU A 79 -6.75 8.91 19.20
N PRO A 80 -7.40 7.87 19.75
CA PRO A 80 -7.18 7.47 21.13
C PRO A 80 -5.83 6.77 21.28
N TRP A 81 -5.08 7.15 22.32
CA TRP A 81 -3.90 6.40 22.74
C TRP A 81 -4.32 5.02 23.23
N LEU A 82 -3.71 3.98 22.68
CA LEU A 82 -3.84 2.61 23.16
C LEU A 82 -2.64 2.24 24.03
N TRP A 83 -1.49 2.81 23.71
CA TRP A 83 -0.26 2.68 24.48
C TRP A 83 0.67 3.85 24.15
N GLU A 84 1.30 4.41 25.17
CA GLU A 84 2.30 5.46 25.05
C GLU A 84 3.67 4.91 25.44
N SER A 85 4.71 5.27 24.69
CA SER A 85 6.08 4.86 24.97
C SER A 85 6.52 5.42 26.32
N GLY A 86 6.85 4.55 27.26
CA GLY A 86 7.12 4.88 28.66
C GLY A 86 6.10 4.30 29.65
N ASP A 87 4.94 3.85 29.16
CA ASP A 87 4.04 2.99 29.94
C ASP A 87 4.59 1.56 29.96
N GLU A 88 5.36 1.24 31.01
CA GLU A 88 6.04 -0.05 31.23
C GLU A 88 5.08 -1.17 31.65
N GLU A 89 3.89 -0.85 32.17
CA GLU A 89 2.92 -1.85 32.63
C GLU A 89 2.13 -2.47 31.47
N HIS A 90 2.10 -1.79 30.32
CA HIS A 90 1.37 -2.26 29.16
C HIS A 90 2.12 -3.39 28.43
N ALA A 91 1.40 -4.41 27.95
CA ALA A 91 1.97 -5.55 27.23
C ALA A 91 2.68 -5.20 25.88
N LEU A 92 2.59 -3.94 25.43
CA LEU A 92 3.34 -3.45 24.27
C LEU A 92 4.73 -2.94 24.66
N ALA A 93 5.00 -2.67 25.94
CA ALA A 93 6.31 -2.24 26.42
C ALA A 93 7.40 -3.27 26.08
N GLU A 94 7.10 -4.57 26.21
CA GLU A 94 8.02 -5.66 25.85
C GLU A 94 8.36 -5.69 24.35
N LEU A 95 7.51 -5.09 23.51
CA LEU A 95 7.69 -5.02 22.06
C LEU A 95 8.23 -3.68 21.57
N ALA A 96 8.39 -2.68 22.45
CA ALA A 96 8.70 -1.30 22.06
C ALA A 96 9.93 -1.19 21.16
N VAL A 97 11.03 -1.83 21.55
CA VAL A 97 12.29 -1.85 20.78
C VAL A 97 12.11 -2.51 19.42
N GLU A 98 11.34 -3.60 19.35
CA GLU A 98 11.07 -4.28 18.09
C GLU A 98 10.15 -3.45 17.19
N ILE A 99 9.13 -2.80 17.75
CA ILE A 99 8.25 -1.89 17.01
C ILE A 99 9.06 -0.75 16.39
N GLU A 100 9.95 -0.13 17.15
CA GLU A 100 10.81 0.94 16.65
C GLU A 100 11.71 0.46 15.50
N ALA A 101 12.39 -0.68 15.71
CA ALA A 101 13.27 -1.28 14.70
C ALA A 101 12.52 -1.70 13.42
N ASP A 102 11.31 -2.23 13.55
CA ASP A 102 10.49 -2.64 12.40
C ASP A 102 9.93 -1.43 11.65
N VAL A 103 9.56 -0.35 12.35
CA VAL A 103 9.17 0.92 11.71
C VAL A 103 10.37 1.52 10.98
N GLN A 104 11.55 1.55 11.60
CA GLN A 104 12.80 1.98 10.96
C GLN A 104 13.07 1.19 9.68
N THR A 105 13.04 -0.15 9.77
CA THR A 105 13.28 -1.07 8.63
C THR A 105 12.25 -0.89 7.52
N SER A 106 10.98 -0.68 7.89
CA SER A 106 9.90 -0.45 6.93
C SER A 106 10.10 0.85 6.15
N LEU A 107 10.73 1.86 6.75
CA LEU A 107 10.92 3.20 6.17
C LEU A 107 12.33 3.45 5.61
N GLU A 108 13.31 2.58 5.88
CA GLU A 108 14.73 2.79 5.58
C GLU A 108 15.00 3.15 4.11
N PRO A 109 14.47 2.42 3.08
CA PRO A 109 14.55 2.90 1.71
C PRO A 109 13.67 4.13 1.52
N TYR A 110 14.23 5.22 0.96
CA TYR A 110 13.46 6.41 0.60
C TYR A 110 12.29 6.12 -0.35
N ASP A 111 12.42 5.09 -1.19
CA ASP A 111 11.38 4.65 -2.10
C ASP A 111 10.59 3.45 -1.58
N SER A 112 10.64 3.20 -0.26
CA SER A 112 9.82 2.20 0.41
C SER A 112 8.33 2.51 0.20
N PRO A 113 7.51 1.53 -0.19
CA PRO A 113 6.07 1.72 -0.31
C PRO A 113 5.38 1.98 1.04
N ALA A 114 6.04 1.74 2.18
CA ALA A 114 5.50 2.07 3.50
C ALA A 114 5.35 3.58 3.71
N TRP A 115 6.18 4.42 3.08
CA TRP A 115 6.05 5.88 3.13
C TRP A 115 4.68 6.38 2.64
N ALA A 116 4.01 5.60 1.79
CA ALA A 116 2.66 5.89 1.36
C ALA A 116 1.67 5.98 2.54
N THR A 117 1.80 5.12 3.54
CA THR A 117 0.89 5.09 4.69
C THR A 117 1.31 6.04 5.81
N VAL A 118 2.40 6.80 5.61
CA VAL A 118 2.89 7.79 6.56
C VAL A 118 2.21 9.14 6.34
N ARG A 119 1.79 9.79 7.43
CA ARG A 119 1.26 11.16 7.43
C ARG A 119 1.71 11.92 8.67
N ARG A 120 1.70 13.25 8.59
CA ARG A 120 1.91 14.11 9.77
C ARG A 120 0.78 13.92 10.78
N ASN A 121 1.12 13.81 12.07
CA ASN A 121 0.13 13.88 13.14
C ASN A 121 -0.17 15.37 13.43
N ALA A 122 -1.27 15.90 12.88
CA ALA A 122 -1.65 17.30 13.11
C ALA A 122 -2.04 17.61 14.57
N ALA A 123 -2.38 16.58 15.37
CA ALA A 123 -2.72 16.73 16.78
C ALA A 123 -1.49 16.72 17.70
N SER A 124 -0.31 16.36 17.18
CA SER A 124 0.93 16.35 17.95
C SER A 124 1.60 17.73 17.87
N GLU A 125 1.92 18.34 19.01
CA GLU A 125 2.59 19.65 19.08
C GLU A 125 4.03 19.65 18.53
N GLY A 126 4.56 18.49 18.13
CA GLY A 126 5.94 18.33 17.67
C GLY A 126 6.09 17.60 16.34
N ASN A 127 7.28 17.02 16.13
CA ASN A 127 7.64 16.27 14.92
C ASN A 127 6.99 14.87 14.87
N GLY A 128 5.69 14.76 15.13
CA GLY A 128 4.94 13.51 15.15
C GLY A 128 4.49 13.06 13.75
N TRP A 129 4.71 11.79 13.47
CA TRP A 129 4.29 11.11 12.26
C TRP A 129 3.49 9.87 12.63
N LEU A 130 2.52 9.54 11.79
CA LEU A 130 1.68 8.36 11.91
C LEU A 130 1.98 7.45 10.74
N ILE A 131 2.24 6.18 10.99
CA ILE A 131 2.17 5.13 9.98
C ILE A 131 0.89 4.33 10.18
N GLU A 132 0.03 4.29 9.15
CA GLU A 132 -1.19 3.46 9.16
C GLU A 132 -0.81 1.98 9.07
N LEU A 133 -1.32 1.18 10.00
CA LEU A 133 -1.11 -0.27 10.07
C LEU A 133 -1.94 -0.96 8.98
N PRO A 134 -1.31 -1.66 8.01
CA PRO A 134 -2.03 -2.30 6.92
C PRO A 134 -3.18 -3.18 7.40
N PRO A 135 -4.36 -3.12 6.76
CA PRO A 135 -5.44 -4.04 7.08
C PRO A 135 -5.00 -5.48 6.74
N SER A 136 -5.59 -6.47 7.43
CA SER A 136 -5.35 -7.89 7.15
C SER A 136 -5.73 -8.27 5.71
N ASP A 137 -6.71 -7.58 5.14
CA ASP A 137 -7.09 -7.69 3.73
C ASP A 137 -7.05 -6.32 3.04
N ARG A 138 -5.93 -6.05 2.36
CA ARG A 138 -5.73 -4.83 1.55
C ARG A 138 -6.73 -4.73 0.39
N VAL A 139 -7.17 -5.85 -0.18
CA VAL A 139 -8.12 -5.84 -1.30
C VAL A 139 -9.53 -5.51 -0.81
N ALA A 140 -9.90 -5.98 0.38
CA ALA A 140 -11.12 -5.53 1.05
C ALA A 140 -11.10 -4.02 1.34
N ARG A 141 -9.96 -3.48 1.80
CA ARG A 141 -9.80 -2.03 2.00
C ARG A 141 -9.91 -1.24 0.69
N ILE A 142 -9.30 -1.72 -0.39
CA ILE A 142 -9.46 -1.13 -1.72
C ILE A 142 -10.93 -1.19 -2.15
N ALA A 143 -11.60 -2.33 -1.96
CA ALA A 143 -13.02 -2.49 -2.30
C ALA A 143 -13.90 -1.51 -1.52
N GLN A 144 -13.65 -1.31 -0.22
CA GLN A 144 -14.35 -0.34 0.61
C GLN A 144 -14.17 1.10 0.09
N LEU A 145 -12.93 1.49 -0.22
CA LEU A 145 -12.63 2.82 -0.77
C LEU A 145 -13.29 3.02 -2.14
N VAL A 146 -13.27 2.00 -2.99
CA VAL A 146 -13.90 2.06 -4.32
C VAL A 146 -15.43 2.20 -4.18
N ARG A 147 -16.04 1.39 -3.31
CA ARG A 147 -17.50 1.36 -3.15
C ARG A 147 -18.09 2.53 -2.39
N ALA A 148 -17.27 3.33 -1.71
CA ALA A 148 -17.70 4.61 -1.16
C ALA A 148 -18.23 5.56 -2.26
N THR A 149 -17.72 5.45 -3.49
CA THR A 149 -18.15 6.24 -4.65
C THR A 149 -18.87 5.41 -5.71
N HIS A 150 -18.49 4.14 -5.86
CA HIS A 150 -19.00 3.21 -6.87
C HIS A 150 -19.55 1.93 -6.22
N PRO A 151 -20.76 1.97 -5.61
CA PRO A 151 -21.27 0.90 -4.74
C PRO A 151 -21.32 -0.48 -5.41
N GLU A 152 -21.58 -0.53 -6.72
CA GLU A 152 -21.68 -1.75 -7.51
C GLU A 152 -20.34 -2.23 -8.10
N ALA A 153 -19.21 -1.67 -7.65
CA ALA A 153 -17.90 -2.05 -8.17
C ALA A 153 -17.56 -3.52 -7.86
N GLY A 154 -17.35 -4.29 -8.92
CA GLY A 154 -16.85 -5.67 -8.86
C GLY A 154 -15.36 -5.80 -9.22
N ALA A 155 -14.81 -4.80 -9.92
CA ALA A 155 -13.40 -4.76 -10.29
C ALA A 155 -12.92 -3.34 -10.57
N VAL A 156 -11.61 -3.15 -10.59
CA VAL A 156 -10.98 -1.93 -11.11
C VAL A 156 -9.88 -2.26 -12.10
N VAL A 157 -9.68 -1.39 -13.10
CA VAL A 157 -8.52 -1.43 -13.99
C VAL A 157 -7.52 -0.41 -13.47
N VAL A 158 -6.27 -0.86 -13.35
CA VAL A 158 -5.16 -0.10 -12.79
C VAL A 158 -4.02 -0.01 -13.80
N ASP A 159 -3.38 1.14 -13.85
CA ASP A 159 -2.16 1.35 -14.64
C ASP A 159 -0.93 0.89 -13.85
N ARG A 160 -0.13 0.01 -14.44
CA ARG A 160 1.09 -0.57 -13.87
C ARG A 160 2.29 0.38 -13.90
N ARG A 161 2.21 1.50 -14.62
CA ARG A 161 3.36 2.41 -14.79
C ARG A 161 3.81 2.99 -13.43
N HIS A 162 5.14 3.16 -13.32
CA HIS A 162 5.82 3.87 -12.22
C HIS A 162 5.41 3.47 -10.80
N ALA A 163 5.34 2.17 -10.51
CA ALA A 163 5.19 1.63 -9.15
C ALA A 163 3.94 2.11 -8.37
N GLY A 164 2.90 2.59 -9.06
CA GLY A 164 1.76 3.22 -8.39
C GLY A 164 0.45 3.19 -9.18
N GLY A 165 0.07 2.01 -9.67
CA GLY A 165 -1.29 1.44 -9.62
C GLY A 165 -2.53 2.32 -9.80
N ARG A 166 -2.46 3.44 -10.54
CA ARG A 166 -3.56 4.40 -10.64
C ARG A 166 -4.82 3.69 -11.14
N VAL A 167 -5.92 3.85 -10.41
CA VAL A 167 -7.24 3.38 -10.85
C VAL A 167 -7.70 4.26 -12.02
N ILE A 168 -7.84 3.66 -13.20
CA ILE A 168 -8.24 4.37 -14.43
C ILE A 168 -9.66 4.03 -14.86
N GLU A 169 -10.17 2.87 -14.44
CA GLU A 169 -11.53 2.43 -14.75
C GLU A 169 -12.10 1.63 -13.57
N VAL A 170 -13.38 1.83 -13.29
CA VAL A 170 -14.18 0.99 -12.38
C VAL A 170 -15.15 0.17 -13.21
N ILE A 171 -15.19 -1.14 -12.96
CA ILE A 171 -16.11 -2.06 -13.61
C ILE A 171 -17.23 -2.35 -12.61
N GLU A 172 -18.42 -1.89 -12.95
CA GLU A 172 -19.64 -1.96 -12.17
C GLU A 172 -20.59 -3.00 -12.77
N GLY A 173 -21.48 -3.56 -11.95
CA GLY A 173 -22.61 -4.31 -12.47
C GLY A 173 -23.03 -5.49 -11.62
N ALA A 174 -24.35 -5.66 -11.53
CA ALA A 174 -25.03 -6.84 -11.04
C ALA A 174 -25.88 -7.46 -12.17
N ALA A 175 -26.11 -8.77 -12.11
CA ALA A 175 -27.09 -9.46 -12.97
C ALA A 175 -26.94 -9.25 -14.50
N GLY A 176 -25.72 -9.35 -15.02
CA GLY A 176 -25.48 -9.50 -16.46
C GLY A 176 -25.30 -8.20 -17.27
N VAL A 177 -25.46 -7.02 -16.67
CA VAL A 177 -25.11 -5.73 -17.30
C VAL A 177 -23.81 -5.21 -16.67
N ILE A 178 -22.75 -5.11 -17.46
CA ILE A 178 -21.46 -4.58 -17.02
C ILE A 178 -21.37 -3.10 -17.37
N GLY A 179 -21.44 -2.24 -16.36
CA GLY A 179 -21.14 -0.82 -16.44
C GLY A 179 -19.62 -0.56 -16.40
N ARG A 180 -19.15 0.43 -17.17
CA ARG A 180 -17.75 0.87 -17.16
C ARG A 180 -17.68 2.35 -16.85
N CYS A 181 -17.04 2.70 -15.74
CA CYS A 181 -16.75 4.08 -15.38
C CYS A 181 -15.28 4.40 -15.63
N THR A 182 -15.01 5.11 -16.73
CA THR A 182 -13.66 5.45 -17.22
C THR A 182 -13.16 6.81 -16.73
N ARG A 183 -13.99 7.51 -15.95
CA ARG A 183 -13.66 8.75 -15.24
C ARG A 183 -14.22 8.69 -13.82
N PRO A 184 -13.71 7.78 -12.98
CA PRO A 184 -14.17 7.69 -11.61
C PRO A 184 -13.86 9.01 -10.89
N ARG A 185 -14.87 9.60 -10.24
CA ARG A 185 -14.77 10.90 -9.58
C ARG A 185 -14.47 10.70 -8.10
N TRP A 186 -13.21 10.47 -7.77
CA TRP A 186 -12.74 10.43 -6.38
C TRP A 186 -12.50 11.84 -5.84
N THR A 187 -12.58 12.00 -4.52
CA THR A 187 -11.86 13.10 -3.89
C THR A 187 -10.35 12.91 -4.10
N ARG A 188 -9.58 13.99 -4.05
CA ARG A 188 -8.11 13.91 -4.17
C ARG A 188 -7.50 12.97 -3.13
N GLU A 189 -8.03 13.00 -1.91
CA GLU A 189 -7.63 12.10 -0.83
C GLU A 189 -7.94 10.64 -1.13
N GLY A 190 -9.12 10.36 -1.70
CA GLY A 190 -9.51 9.01 -2.14
C GLY A 190 -8.58 8.48 -3.24
N ASP A 191 -8.23 9.30 -4.22
CA ASP A 191 -7.29 8.92 -5.31
C ASP A 191 -5.90 8.60 -4.75
N TYR A 192 -5.40 9.40 -3.81
CA TYR A 192 -4.15 9.10 -3.11
C TYR A 192 -4.27 7.82 -2.27
N ALA A 193 -5.34 7.62 -1.49
CA ALA A 193 -5.53 6.40 -0.71
C ALA A 193 -5.55 5.15 -1.60
N LEU A 194 -6.32 5.17 -2.71
CA LEU A 194 -6.39 4.07 -3.66
C LEU A 194 -5.04 3.78 -4.30
N THR A 195 -4.36 4.80 -4.82
CA THR A 195 -3.05 4.65 -5.46
C THR A 195 -2.04 3.99 -4.52
N ARG A 196 -2.03 4.40 -3.25
CA ARG A 196 -1.15 3.86 -2.22
C ARG A 196 -1.43 2.39 -1.91
N TRP A 197 -2.68 2.01 -1.68
CA TRP A 197 -3.03 0.61 -1.40
C TRP A 197 -2.81 -0.30 -2.60
N VAL A 198 -3.16 0.15 -3.80
CA VAL A 198 -2.90 -0.62 -5.02
C VAL A 198 -1.41 -0.81 -5.23
N ALA A 199 -0.57 0.21 -5.00
CA ALA A 199 0.88 0.09 -5.10
C ALA A 199 1.44 -1.02 -4.19
N GLN A 200 0.90 -1.19 -2.98
CA GLN A 200 1.31 -2.27 -2.09
C GLN A 200 0.90 -3.66 -2.61
N ILE A 201 -0.26 -3.80 -3.28
CA ILE A 201 -0.64 -5.06 -3.95
C ILE A 201 0.40 -5.43 -5.02
N PHE A 202 0.91 -4.46 -5.77
CA PHE A 202 1.96 -4.69 -6.77
C PHE A 202 3.31 -5.03 -6.15
N ALA A 203 3.63 -4.44 -5.01
CA ALA A 203 4.92 -4.62 -4.36
C ALA A 203 5.05 -5.97 -3.65
N ILE A 204 3.94 -6.60 -3.24
CA ILE A 204 3.94 -7.91 -2.59
C ILE A 204 3.61 -9.01 -3.61
N PRO A 205 4.58 -9.88 -3.99
CA PRO A 205 4.39 -10.85 -5.07
C PRO A 205 3.17 -11.76 -4.90
N VAL A 206 2.97 -12.30 -3.71
CA VAL A 206 1.84 -13.21 -3.41
C VAL A 206 0.49 -12.50 -3.58
N LEU A 207 0.38 -11.21 -3.24
CA LEU A 207 -0.85 -10.44 -3.46
C LEU A 207 -1.05 -10.11 -4.93
N ALA A 208 0.02 -9.73 -5.64
CA ALA A 208 -0.01 -9.46 -7.07
C ALA A 208 -0.49 -10.69 -7.85
N GLU A 209 0.08 -11.87 -7.59
CA GLU A 209 -0.29 -13.15 -8.21
C GLU A 209 -1.74 -13.53 -7.90
N ARG A 210 -2.20 -13.27 -6.68
CA ARG A 210 -3.56 -13.61 -6.26
C ARG A 210 -4.61 -12.71 -6.91
N HIS A 211 -4.38 -11.40 -6.96
CA HIS A 211 -5.44 -10.42 -7.22
C HIS A 211 -5.31 -9.66 -8.54
N LEU A 212 -4.13 -9.63 -9.17
CA LEU A 212 -3.95 -8.94 -10.45
C LEU A 212 -4.12 -9.92 -11.60
N ARG A 213 -4.91 -9.52 -12.60
CA ARG A 213 -5.14 -10.28 -13.83
C ARG A 213 -4.84 -9.40 -15.04
N PRO A 214 -4.23 -9.95 -16.10
CA PRO A 214 -4.15 -9.26 -17.39
C PRO A 214 -5.54 -8.79 -17.83
N VAL A 215 -5.61 -7.61 -18.44
CA VAL A 215 -6.87 -7.17 -19.06
C VAL A 215 -7.10 -8.02 -20.34
N PRO A 216 -8.34 -8.42 -20.66
CA PRO A 216 -8.61 -9.23 -21.85
C PRO A 216 -8.07 -8.60 -23.14
N GLY A 217 -7.59 -9.43 -24.08
CA GLY A 217 -6.93 -8.97 -25.32
C GLY A 217 -7.77 -8.10 -26.26
N GLY A 218 -9.08 -7.96 -26.03
CA GLY A 218 -9.97 -7.05 -26.75
C GLY A 218 -10.30 -5.75 -25.99
N TYR A 219 -9.61 -5.46 -24.88
CA TYR A 219 -9.84 -4.25 -24.13
C TYR A 219 -9.22 -3.05 -24.82
N ALA A 220 -10.08 -2.22 -25.41
CA ALA A 220 -9.72 -0.88 -25.86
C ALA A 220 -10.00 0.11 -24.72
N HIS A 221 -8.94 0.68 -24.14
CA HIS A 221 -9.11 1.80 -23.23
C HIS A 221 -9.60 3.02 -24.03
N PRO A 222 -10.56 3.83 -23.53
CA PRO A 222 -11.14 4.96 -24.28
C PRO A 222 -10.13 6.02 -24.72
N TYR A 223 -8.94 6.02 -24.11
CA TYR A 223 -7.87 7.00 -24.36
C TYR A 223 -6.64 6.39 -25.04
N GLY A 224 -6.73 5.19 -25.62
CA GLY A 224 -5.69 4.62 -26.50
C GLY A 224 -4.38 4.21 -25.82
N SER A 225 -4.38 3.95 -24.51
CA SER A 225 -3.18 3.48 -23.80
C SER A 225 -2.81 2.05 -24.20
N SER A 226 -1.49 1.77 -24.29
CA SER A 226 -0.96 0.42 -24.53
C SER A 226 -1.49 -0.56 -23.48
N VAL A 227 -2.26 -1.56 -23.93
CA VAL A 227 -2.93 -2.57 -23.10
C VAL A 227 -1.94 -3.35 -22.21
N THR A 228 -0.67 -3.41 -22.60
CA THR A 228 0.40 -4.11 -21.88
C THR A 228 0.69 -3.56 -20.48
N THR A 229 0.36 -2.29 -20.22
CA THR A 229 0.58 -1.68 -18.89
C THR A 229 -0.66 -1.69 -18.01
N LEU A 230 -1.77 -2.27 -18.47
CA LEU A 230 -3.02 -2.28 -17.72
C LEU A 230 -3.25 -3.66 -17.10
N VAL A 231 -3.77 -3.68 -15.88
CA VAL A 231 -4.30 -4.90 -15.26
C VAL A 231 -5.58 -4.66 -14.52
N ARG A 232 -6.32 -5.73 -14.32
CA ARG A 232 -7.54 -5.75 -13.56
C ARG A 232 -7.25 -6.26 -12.16
N LEU A 233 -7.64 -5.49 -11.15
CA LEU A 233 -7.70 -5.95 -9.76
C LEU A 233 -9.05 -6.63 -9.54
N LEU A 234 -9.01 -7.93 -9.22
CA LEU A 234 -10.16 -8.82 -9.25
C LEU A 234 -10.09 -9.98 -8.25
N PRO A 235 -11.26 -10.54 -7.89
CA PRO A 235 -12.52 -9.82 -7.71
C PRO A 235 -12.40 -8.87 -6.50
N LEU A 236 -13.15 -7.77 -6.51
CA LEU A 236 -13.35 -7.03 -5.26
C LEU A 236 -14.27 -7.86 -4.37
N PRO A 237 -13.86 -8.26 -3.15
CA PRO A 237 -14.69 -9.08 -2.26
C PRO A 237 -16.03 -8.39 -2.00
N LEU A 238 -17.13 -9.13 -1.90
CA LEU A 238 -18.46 -8.54 -1.63
C LEU A 238 -18.47 -7.81 -0.29
N PRO A 239 -19.33 -6.80 -0.10
CA PRO A 239 -19.51 -6.21 1.22
C PRO A 239 -19.93 -7.29 2.23
N PRO A 240 -19.49 -7.22 3.49
CA PRO A 240 -20.00 -8.12 4.53
C PRO A 240 -21.52 -7.98 4.61
N ILE A 241 -22.22 -9.11 4.68
CA ILE A 241 -23.66 -9.13 4.90
C ILE A 241 -23.86 -8.69 6.37
N THR A 242 -24.36 -7.47 6.56
CA THR A 242 -24.76 -6.94 7.88
C THR A 242 -26.09 -7.50 8.31
#